data_AF-A0A9D5J942-F1
#
_entry.id   AF-A0A9D5J942-F1
#
_cell.length_a   1.000
_cell.length_b   1.000
_cell.length_c   1.000
_cell.angle_alpha   90.00
_cell.angle_beta   90.00
_cell.angle_gamma   90.00
#
_symmetry.space_group_name_H-M   'P 1'
#
loop_
_entity.id
_entity.type
_entity.pdbx_description
1 polymer ?
#
loop_
_entity_poly.entity_id
_entity_poly.type
_entity_poly.pdbx_seq_one_letter_code
_entity_poly.pdbx_strand_id
1 'polypeptide(L)'
;MHYEVWQTAAAVGTFFVITATAIAATIELRSMQARNQLHAILAVERDFREPALQESLRYVQYYLDQRMSDPQYRADLASLGFIDAREHPEMSVCNWFNQMGTLVKNGIVSPDAFLDQFSRLVDQYWKILAPVVSILRRRRGDEQYQNFEYLASLSKLWHEQHPHGVFPKAVPRMPMHDVWLAEDQA
;
A
#
# COMPACT_ATOMS: atom_id res chain seq x y z
N MET A 1 -44.94 -28.93 -35.41
CA MET A 1 -44.22 -28.28 -36.54
C MET A 1 -44.15 -26.75 -36.41
N HIS A 2 -45.19 -25.95 -36.75
CA HIS A 2 -45.03 -24.47 -36.76
C HIS A 2 -44.88 -23.84 -35.37
N TYR A 3 -45.60 -24.33 -34.35
CA TYR A 3 -45.55 -23.79 -32.99
C TYR A 3 -44.25 -24.10 -32.23
N GLU A 4 -43.63 -25.25 -32.51
CA GLU A 4 -42.37 -25.66 -31.86
C GLU A 4 -41.19 -24.80 -32.31
N VAL A 5 -41.16 -24.39 -33.59
CA VAL A 5 -40.13 -23.49 -34.12
C VAL A 5 -40.22 -22.11 -33.47
N TRP A 6 -41.43 -21.58 -33.28
CA TRP A 6 -41.64 -20.30 -32.59
C TRP A 6 -41.27 -20.34 -31.12
N GLN A 7 -41.60 -21.42 -30.41
CA GLN A 7 -41.21 -21.60 -29.01
C GLN A 7 -39.69 -21.75 -28.86
N THR A 8 -39.06 -22.52 -29.74
CA THR A 8 -37.59 -22.68 -29.74
C THR A 8 -36.90 -21.36 -30.06
N ALA A 9 -37.39 -20.61 -31.05
CA ALA A 9 -36.85 -19.30 -31.39
C ALA A 9 -37.00 -18.30 -30.23
N ALA A 10 -38.15 -18.29 -29.55
CA ALA A 10 -38.37 -17.46 -28.37
C ALA A 10 -37.42 -17.83 -27.22
N ALA A 11 -37.27 -19.13 -26.93
CA ALA A 11 -36.36 -19.61 -25.88
C ALA A 11 -34.89 -19.25 -26.16
N VAL A 12 -34.44 -19.42 -27.40
CA VAL A 12 -33.10 -19.02 -27.84
C VAL A 12 -32.93 -17.50 -27.72
N GLY A 13 -33.92 -16.71 -28.12
CA GLY A 13 -33.93 -15.26 -27.96
C GLY A 13 -33.81 -14.83 -26.50
N THR A 14 -34.59 -15.43 -25.59
CA THR A 14 -34.51 -15.16 -24.15
C THR A 14 -33.15 -15.53 -23.58
N PHE A 15 -32.56 -16.66 -23.99
CA PHE A 15 -31.22 -17.06 -23.57
C PHE A 15 -30.15 -16.02 -23.94
N PHE A 16 -30.20 -15.49 -25.17
CA PHE A 16 -29.27 -14.44 -25.60
C PHE A 16 -29.45 -13.14 -24.80
N VAL A 17 -30.69 -12.74 -24.52
CA VAL A 17 -30.97 -11.56 -23.70
C VAL A 17 -30.41 -11.73 -22.29
N ILE A 18 -30.69 -12.86 -21.62
CA ILE A 18 -30.16 -13.13 -20.27
C ILE A 18 -28.63 -13.12 -20.28
N THR A 19 -28.01 -13.76 -21.27
CA THR A 19 -26.55 -13.82 -21.40
C THR A 19 -25.96 -12.42 -21.61
N ALA A 20 -26.54 -11.61 -22.48
CA ALA A 20 -26.11 -10.22 -22.71
C ALA A 20 -26.27 -9.37 -21.45
N THR A 21 -27.38 -9.50 -20.71
CA THR A 21 -27.59 -8.80 -19.44
C THR A 21 -26.59 -9.24 -18.38
N ALA A 22 -26.28 -10.54 -18.28
CA ALA A 22 -25.29 -11.04 -17.33
C ALA A 22 -23.88 -10.49 -17.61
N ILE A 23 -23.49 -10.41 -18.89
CA ILE A 23 -22.21 -9.81 -19.33
C ILE A 23 -22.18 -8.32 -19.01
N ALA A 24 -23.26 -7.59 -19.34
CA ALA A 24 -23.37 -6.17 -19.04
C ALA A 24 -23.26 -5.91 -17.54
N ALA A 25 -23.94 -6.71 -16.70
CA ALA A 25 -23.85 -6.62 -15.26
C ALA A 25 -22.43 -6.91 -14.73
N THR A 26 -21.70 -7.86 -15.32
CA THR A 26 -20.30 -8.12 -14.92
C THR A 26 -19.37 -6.96 -15.28
N ILE A 27 -19.57 -6.33 -16.44
CA ILE A 27 -18.80 -5.15 -16.85
C ILE A 27 -19.12 -3.97 -15.93
N GLU A 28 -20.39 -3.76 -15.59
CA GLU A 28 -20.84 -2.72 -14.67
C GLU A 28 -20.21 -2.92 -13.27
N LEU A 29 -20.24 -4.14 -12.74
CA LEU A 29 -19.57 -4.50 -11.48
C LEU A 29 -18.07 -4.19 -11.49
N ARG A 30 -17.35 -4.54 -12.57
CA ARG A 30 -15.92 -4.21 -12.72
C ARG A 30 -15.68 -2.71 -12.76
N SER A 31 -16.54 -1.96 -13.44
CA SER A 31 -16.43 -0.49 -13.49
C SER A 31 -16.67 0.16 -12.12
N MET A 32 -17.57 -0.39 -11.31
CA MET A 32 -17.81 0.04 -9.93
C MET A 32 -16.61 -0.28 -9.02
N GLN A 33 -15.96 -1.44 -9.21
CA GLN A 33 -14.73 -1.77 -8.50
C GLN A 33 -13.60 -0.78 -8.81
N ALA A 34 -13.42 -0.39 -10.08
CA ALA A 34 -12.44 0.63 -10.47
C ALA A 34 -12.75 2.01 -9.85
N ARG A 35 -14.03 2.41 -9.75
CA ARG A 35 -14.44 3.65 -9.06
C ARG A 35 -14.18 3.60 -7.55
N ASN A 36 -14.46 2.47 -6.91
CA ASN A 36 -14.18 2.28 -5.48
C ASN A 36 -12.68 2.32 -5.17
N GLN A 37 -11.84 1.78 -6.05
CA GLN A 37 -10.38 1.86 -5.94
C GLN A 37 -9.87 3.30 -6.01
N LEU A 38 -10.45 4.14 -6.87
CA LEU A 38 -10.07 5.55 -6.96
C LEU A 38 -10.36 6.30 -5.65
N HIS A 39 -11.52 6.07 -5.03
CA HIS A 39 -11.83 6.65 -3.72
C HIS A 39 -10.86 6.18 -2.63
N ALA A 40 -10.48 4.91 -2.63
CA ALA A 40 -9.49 4.39 -1.69
C ALA A 40 -8.12 5.06 -1.89
N ILE A 41 -7.63 5.17 -3.14
CA ILE A 41 -6.35 5.83 -3.46
C ILE A 41 -6.35 7.29 -3.03
N LEU A 42 -7.42 8.04 -3.31
CA LEU A 42 -7.53 9.45 -2.89
C LEU A 42 -7.57 9.59 -1.37
N ALA A 43 -8.21 8.66 -0.65
CA ALA A 43 -8.19 8.64 0.81
C ALA A 43 -6.77 8.39 1.34
N VAL A 44 -6.05 7.40 0.78
CA VAL A 44 -4.65 7.12 1.12
C VAL A 44 -3.77 8.34 0.87
N GLU A 45 -3.94 9.01 -0.27
CA GLU A 45 -3.17 10.19 -0.61
C GLU A 45 -3.45 11.36 0.34
N ARG A 46 -4.74 11.59 0.67
CA ARG A 46 -5.14 12.62 1.62
C ARG A 46 -4.54 12.36 3.00
N ASP A 47 -4.67 11.12 3.48
CA ASP A 47 -4.16 10.73 4.80
C ASP A 47 -2.62 10.83 4.81
N PHE A 48 -1.95 10.46 3.72
CA PHE A 48 -0.50 10.63 3.56
C PHE A 48 -0.09 12.11 3.67
N ARG A 49 -0.87 13.03 3.10
CA ARG A 49 -0.60 14.48 3.12
C ARG A 49 -0.96 15.17 4.43
N GLU A 50 -1.52 14.45 5.41
CA GLU A 50 -1.89 15.03 6.68
C GLU A 50 -0.65 15.54 7.44
N PRO A 51 -0.66 16.80 7.96
CA PRO A 51 0.52 17.37 8.63
C PRO A 51 1.02 16.51 9.80
N ALA A 52 0.12 15.92 10.59
CA ALA A 52 0.48 15.09 11.73
C ALA A 52 1.25 13.81 11.32
N LEU A 53 0.86 13.19 10.20
CA LEU A 53 1.57 12.03 9.67
C LEU A 53 2.91 12.45 9.08
N GLN A 54 2.97 13.56 8.34
CA GLN A 54 4.22 14.09 7.78
C GLN A 54 5.24 14.43 8.88
N GLU A 55 4.79 15.00 10.01
CA GLU A 55 5.63 15.24 11.18
C GLU A 55 6.14 13.94 11.81
N SER A 56 5.28 12.92 11.90
CA SER A 56 5.65 11.60 12.42
C SER A 56 6.66 10.89 11.51
N LEU A 57 6.47 10.96 10.18
CA LEU A 57 7.39 10.44 9.17
C LEU A 57 8.77 11.11 9.30
N ARG A 58 8.79 12.44 9.39
CA ARG A 58 10.02 13.21 9.63
C ARG A 58 10.68 12.80 10.94
N TYR A 59 9.91 12.60 12.01
CA TYR A 59 10.45 12.13 13.29
C TYR A 59 11.16 10.78 13.17
N VAL A 60 10.50 9.82 12.52
CA VAL A 60 11.07 8.49 12.26
C VAL A 60 12.37 8.57 11.47
N GLN A 61 12.42 9.43 10.45
CA GLN A 61 13.58 9.55 9.58
C GLN A 61 14.80 10.19 10.26
N TYR A 62 14.61 11.19 11.13
CA TYR A 62 15.72 12.00 11.65
C TYR A 62 16.03 11.79 13.13
N TYR A 63 15.06 11.40 13.97
CA TYR A 63 15.22 11.40 15.43
C TYR A 63 15.05 10.03 16.08
N LEU A 64 14.34 9.10 15.44
CA LEU A 64 14.01 7.82 16.07
C LEU A 64 15.24 7.00 16.44
N ASP A 65 16.28 6.96 15.60
CA ASP A 65 17.50 6.20 15.90
C ASP A 65 18.17 6.66 17.21
N GLN A 66 18.29 7.99 17.37
CA GLN A 66 18.81 8.58 18.60
C GLN A 66 17.92 8.26 19.82
N ARG A 67 16.60 8.37 19.66
CA ARG A 67 15.64 8.09 20.75
C ARG A 67 15.63 6.63 21.14
N MET A 68 15.80 5.73 20.17
CA MET A 68 15.92 4.29 20.38
C MET A 68 17.20 3.89 21.12
N SER A 69 18.17 4.78 21.31
CA SER A 69 19.32 4.55 22.20
C SER A 69 18.95 4.65 23.68
N ASP A 70 17.87 5.34 24.04
CA ASP A 70 17.38 5.47 25.41
C ASP A 70 16.69 4.17 25.89
N PRO A 71 17.18 3.52 26.97
CA PRO A 71 16.53 2.35 27.55
C PRO A 71 15.10 2.59 28.03
N GLN A 72 14.78 3.79 28.55
CA GLN A 72 13.45 4.10 29.04
C GLN A 72 12.45 4.15 27.88
N TYR A 73 12.83 4.83 26.78
CA TYR A 73 12.03 4.88 25.56
C TYR A 73 11.68 3.49 25.03
N ARG A 74 12.65 2.57 25.03
CA ARG A 74 12.43 1.17 24.64
C ARG A 74 11.55 0.40 25.62
N ALA A 75 11.62 0.71 26.92
CA ALA A 75 10.79 0.09 27.93
C ALA A 75 9.32 0.53 27.81
N ASP A 76 9.09 1.82 27.50
CA ASP A 76 7.77 2.39 27.27
C ASP A 76 7.10 1.74 26.05
N LEU A 77 7.85 1.55 24.95
CA LEU A 77 7.40 0.78 23.79
C LEU A 77 7.02 -0.67 24.13
N ALA A 78 7.75 -1.31 25.04
CA ALA A 78 7.47 -2.68 25.45
C ALA A 78 6.24 -2.81 26.36
N SER A 79 5.64 -1.70 26.79
CA SER A 79 4.46 -1.71 27.66
C SER A 79 3.22 -2.28 26.97
N LEU A 80 2.44 -3.04 27.73
CA LEU A 80 1.13 -3.52 27.31
C LEU A 80 0.11 -2.42 27.60
N GLY A 81 -0.43 -1.80 26.55
CA GLY A 81 -1.38 -0.70 26.68
C GLY A 81 -1.42 0.24 25.47
N PHE A 82 -2.16 1.33 25.61
CA PHE A 82 -2.13 2.43 24.65
C PHE A 82 -0.82 3.20 24.83
N ILE A 83 -0.04 3.29 23.76
CA ILE A 83 1.17 4.11 23.71
C ILE A 83 0.76 5.49 23.20
N ASP A 84 1.16 6.55 23.89
CA ASP A 84 0.84 7.92 23.46
C ASP A 84 1.62 8.25 22.18
N ALA A 85 0.89 8.51 21.10
CA ALA A 85 1.46 8.87 19.80
C ALA A 85 2.20 10.23 19.82
N ARG A 86 1.99 11.07 20.85
CA ARG A 86 2.74 12.32 21.04
C ARG A 86 4.16 12.05 21.55
N GLU A 87 4.32 11.04 22.39
CA GLU A 87 5.62 10.64 22.94
C GLU A 87 6.33 9.64 22.03
N HIS A 88 5.55 8.84 21.30
CA HIS A 88 6.01 7.85 20.32
C HIS A 88 5.40 8.08 18.91
N PRO A 89 5.84 9.12 18.17
CA PRO A 89 5.33 9.40 16.83
C PRO A 89 5.49 8.25 15.82
N GLU A 90 6.48 7.37 16.03
CA GLU A 90 6.68 6.16 15.24
C GLU A 90 5.45 5.24 15.23
N MET A 91 4.62 5.28 16.27
CA MET A 91 3.40 4.49 16.35
C MET A 91 2.39 4.91 15.28
N SER A 92 2.29 6.21 15.00
CA SER A 92 1.43 6.73 13.92
C SER A 92 1.87 6.21 12.56
N VAL A 93 3.18 6.14 12.32
CA VAL A 93 3.75 5.64 11.07
C VAL A 93 3.52 4.14 10.92
N CYS A 94 3.80 3.35 11.98
CA CYS A 94 3.51 1.91 11.98
C CYS A 94 2.02 1.62 11.76
N ASN A 95 1.13 2.38 12.41
CA ASN A 95 -0.32 2.24 12.24
C ASN A 95 -0.74 2.54 10.80
N TRP A 96 -0.24 3.61 10.21
CA TRP A 96 -0.55 3.99 8.84
C TRP A 96 -0.12 2.91 7.85
N PHE A 97 1.14 2.45 7.89
CA PHE A 97 1.58 1.37 7.00
C PHE A 97 0.82 0.06 7.23
N ASN A 98 0.50 -0.28 8.47
CA ASN A 98 -0.28 -1.48 8.76
C ASN A 98 -1.72 -1.39 8.21
N GLN A 99 -2.32 -0.21 8.28
CA GLN A 99 -3.61 0.05 7.64
C GLN A 99 -3.50 -0.09 6.12
N MET A 100 -2.47 0.49 5.49
CA MET A 100 -2.24 0.36 4.05
C MET A 100 -2.07 -1.11 3.64
N GLY A 101 -1.30 -1.87 4.43
CA GLY A 101 -1.13 -3.29 4.19
C GLY A 101 -2.44 -4.07 4.27
N THR A 102 -3.33 -3.66 5.17
CA THR A 102 -4.68 -4.23 5.26
C THR A 102 -5.49 -3.94 4.01
N LEU A 103 -5.42 -2.72 3.47
CA LEU A 103 -6.14 -2.35 2.25
C LEU A 103 -5.62 -3.10 1.02
N VAL A 104 -4.30 -3.22 0.89
CA VAL A 104 -3.65 -3.94 -0.22
C VAL A 104 -3.92 -5.45 -0.12
N LYS A 105 -3.75 -6.04 1.07
CA LYS A 105 -3.99 -7.47 1.30
C LYS A 105 -5.41 -7.91 0.98
N ASN A 106 -6.39 -7.03 1.20
CA ASN A 106 -7.81 -7.30 0.92
C ASN A 106 -8.25 -6.85 -0.49
N GLY A 107 -7.33 -6.39 -1.35
CA GLY A 107 -7.63 -6.01 -2.74
C GLY A 107 -8.44 -4.71 -2.89
N ILE A 108 -8.56 -3.91 -1.83
CA ILE A 108 -9.22 -2.60 -1.87
C ILE A 108 -8.35 -1.61 -2.64
N VAL A 109 -7.02 -1.69 -2.44
CA VAL A 109 -6.02 -0.95 -3.21
C VAL A 109 -5.24 -1.95 -4.06
N SER A 110 -5.06 -1.63 -5.34
CA SER A 110 -4.25 -2.45 -6.25
C SER A 110 -2.80 -2.51 -5.75
N PRO A 111 -2.22 -3.71 -5.55
CA PRO A 111 -0.82 -3.85 -5.16
C PRO A 111 0.13 -3.15 -6.14
N ASP A 112 -0.09 -3.30 -7.45
CA ASP A 112 0.80 -2.73 -8.47
C ASP A 112 0.79 -1.19 -8.41
N ALA A 113 -0.39 -0.58 -8.29
CA ALA A 113 -0.52 0.87 -8.20
C ALA A 113 0.11 1.41 -6.90
N PHE A 114 -0.09 0.71 -5.79
CA PHE A 114 0.51 1.10 -4.51
C PHE A 114 2.03 0.95 -4.51
N LEU A 115 2.55 -0.17 -5.03
CA LEU A 115 3.98 -0.47 -5.03
C LEU A 115 4.77 0.38 -6.03
N ASP A 116 4.19 0.73 -7.18
CA ASP A 116 4.80 1.71 -8.09
C ASP A 116 5.08 3.04 -7.36
N GLN A 117 4.11 3.52 -6.58
CA GLN A 117 4.22 4.79 -5.88
C GLN A 117 5.03 4.72 -4.57
N PHE A 118 4.84 3.68 -3.77
CA PHE A 118 5.28 3.65 -2.37
C PHE A 118 6.30 2.54 -2.04
N SER A 119 6.68 1.65 -2.97
CA SER A 119 7.62 0.53 -2.66
C SER A 119 8.88 1.00 -1.95
N ARG A 120 9.58 2.00 -2.51
CA ARG A 120 10.81 2.54 -1.90
C ARG A 120 10.59 3.10 -0.49
N LEU A 121 9.47 3.80 -0.29
CA LEU A 121 9.11 4.37 1.00
C LEU A 121 8.86 3.24 2.02
N VAL A 122 8.09 2.22 1.64
CA VAL A 122 7.81 1.06 2.49
C VAL A 122 9.12 0.35 2.90
N ASP A 123 10.01 0.08 1.94
CA ASP A 123 11.29 -0.60 2.21
C ASP A 123 12.18 0.21 3.17
N GLN A 124 12.30 1.53 2.92
CA GLN A 124 13.07 2.42 3.79
C GLN A 124 12.50 2.46 5.22
N TYR A 125 11.20 2.66 5.36
CA TYR A 125 10.58 2.78 6.68
C TYR A 125 10.54 1.45 7.44
N TRP A 126 10.39 0.33 6.74
CA TRP A 126 10.50 -0.99 7.37
C TRP A 126 11.88 -1.20 7.99
N LYS A 127 12.97 -0.83 7.30
CA LYS A 127 14.33 -0.93 7.83
C LYS A 127 14.51 -0.12 9.12
N ILE A 128 13.95 1.08 9.18
CA ILE A 128 14.02 1.96 10.35
C ILE A 128 13.14 1.46 11.50
N LEU A 129 11.93 0.98 11.19
CA LEU A 129 10.91 0.64 12.19
C LEU A 129 10.95 -0.83 12.63
N ALA A 130 11.65 -1.73 11.93
CA ALA A 130 11.76 -3.13 12.31
C ALA A 130 12.26 -3.35 13.76
N PRO A 131 13.23 -2.59 14.30
CA PRO A 131 13.60 -2.67 15.71
C PRO A 131 12.45 -2.30 16.67
N VAL A 132 11.66 -1.29 16.34
CA VAL A 132 10.47 -0.89 17.13
C VAL A 132 9.43 -2.01 17.12
N VAL A 133 9.11 -2.55 15.93
CA VAL A 133 8.17 -3.66 15.78
C VAL A 133 8.66 -4.89 16.55
N SER A 134 9.95 -5.19 16.51
CA SER A 134 10.55 -6.28 17.30
C SER A 134 10.34 -6.10 18.80
N ILE A 135 10.52 -4.88 19.33
CA ILE A 135 10.26 -4.60 20.76
C ILE A 135 8.79 -4.84 21.11
N LEU A 136 7.88 -4.33 20.29
CA LEU A 136 6.43 -4.48 20.51
C LEU A 136 6.00 -5.95 20.52
N ARG A 137 6.51 -6.75 19.57
CA ARG A 137 6.17 -8.18 19.42
C ARG A 137 6.56 -9.03 20.63
N ARG A 138 7.60 -8.65 21.38
CA ARG A 138 8.05 -9.39 22.59
C ARG A 138 6.94 -9.64 23.60
N ARG A 139 5.97 -8.72 23.70
CA ARG A 139 4.82 -8.85 24.61
C ARG A 139 3.48 -8.94 23.90
N ARG A 140 3.36 -8.39 22.68
CA ARG A 140 2.10 -8.33 21.94
C ARG A 140 1.87 -9.49 20.97
N GLY A 141 2.89 -10.32 20.72
CA GLY A 141 2.81 -11.40 19.74
C GLY A 141 3.21 -10.97 18.32
N ASP A 142 3.45 -11.96 17.46
CA ASP A 142 3.97 -11.78 16.10
C ASP A 142 2.96 -11.10 15.16
N GLU A 143 1.66 -11.14 15.50
CA GLU A 143 0.60 -10.49 14.75
C GLU A 143 0.72 -8.96 14.73
N GLN A 144 1.41 -8.38 15.71
CA GLN A 144 1.58 -6.93 15.79
C GLN A 144 2.29 -6.42 14.53
N TYR A 145 1.59 -5.54 13.81
CA TYR A 145 2.05 -4.93 12.56
C TYR A 145 2.36 -5.92 11.41
N GLN A 146 1.77 -7.11 11.41
CA GLN A 146 1.95 -8.11 10.34
C GLN A 146 1.57 -7.58 8.94
N ASN A 147 0.62 -6.64 8.82
CA ASN A 147 0.24 -6.11 7.51
C ASN A 147 1.26 -5.08 7.01
N PHE A 148 1.98 -4.40 7.90
CA PHE A 148 3.14 -3.60 7.50
C PHE A 148 4.27 -4.50 7.01
N GLU A 149 4.57 -5.59 7.73
CA GLU A 149 5.55 -6.60 7.29
C GLU A 149 5.18 -7.22 5.93
N TYR A 150 3.90 -7.47 5.69
CA TYR A 150 3.39 -7.91 4.39
C TYR A 150 3.73 -6.89 3.28
N LEU A 151 3.52 -5.59 3.51
CA LEU A 151 3.92 -4.57 2.53
C LEU A 151 5.43 -4.54 2.30
N ALA A 152 6.23 -4.67 3.35
CA ALA A 152 7.68 -4.70 3.23
C ALA A 152 8.15 -5.90 2.39
N SER A 153 7.53 -7.06 2.59
CA SER A 153 7.77 -8.26 1.80
C SER A 153 7.41 -8.06 0.32
N LEU A 154 6.25 -7.46 0.05
CA LEU A 154 5.83 -7.13 -1.32
C LEU A 154 6.75 -6.10 -1.99
N SER A 155 7.19 -5.08 -1.25
CA SER A 155 8.10 -4.06 -1.77
C SER A 155 9.43 -4.66 -2.18
N LYS A 156 9.98 -5.58 -1.37
CA LYS A 156 11.19 -6.32 -1.72
C LYS A 156 11.03 -7.08 -3.03
N LEU A 157 9.95 -7.86 -3.16
CA LEU A 157 9.66 -8.61 -4.40
C LEU A 157 9.47 -7.68 -5.60
N TRP A 158 8.80 -6.54 -5.40
CA TRP A 158 8.61 -5.54 -6.44
C TRP A 158 9.92 -4.99 -6.97
N HIS A 159 10.88 -4.68 -6.09
CA HIS A 159 12.21 -4.22 -6.49
C HIS A 159 13.03 -5.30 -7.21
N GLU A 160 12.90 -6.56 -6.82
CA GLU A 160 13.52 -7.70 -7.51
C GLU A 160 12.95 -7.87 -8.94
N GLN A 161 11.64 -7.68 -9.10
CA GLN A 161 10.96 -7.77 -10.41
C GLN A 161 11.20 -6.54 -11.29
N HIS A 162 11.40 -5.36 -10.69
CA HIS A 162 11.53 -4.08 -11.38
C HIS A 162 12.81 -3.32 -10.98
N PRO A 163 14.01 -3.89 -11.22
CA PRO A 163 15.29 -3.31 -10.76
C PRO A 163 15.57 -1.91 -11.34
N HIS A 164 14.96 -1.58 -12.49
CA HIS A 164 15.11 -0.29 -13.16
C HIS A 164 13.83 0.57 -13.11
N GLY A 165 12.89 0.22 -12.21
CA GLY A 165 11.57 0.80 -12.11
C GLY A 165 10.62 0.36 -13.23
N VAL A 166 9.43 0.97 -13.27
CA VAL A 166 8.34 0.60 -14.19
C VAL A 166 8.06 1.67 -15.26
N PHE A 167 9.03 2.54 -15.54
CA PHE A 167 8.88 3.56 -16.57
C PHE A 167 8.51 2.91 -17.92
N PRO A 168 7.49 3.43 -18.65
CA PRO A 168 7.02 2.81 -19.88
C PRO A 168 8.15 2.62 -20.91
N LYS A 169 8.40 1.37 -21.31
CA LYS A 169 9.50 1.01 -22.24
C LYS A 169 9.40 1.68 -23.62
N ALA A 170 8.18 1.99 -24.06
CA ALA A 170 7.92 2.60 -25.35
C ALA A 170 8.13 4.12 -25.38
N VAL A 171 8.32 4.75 -24.22
CA VAL A 171 8.52 6.21 -24.12
C VAL A 171 10.02 6.48 -23.97
N PRO A 172 10.62 7.36 -24.77
CA PRO A 172 12.01 7.73 -24.57
C PRO A 172 12.16 8.52 -23.26
N ARG A 173 13.20 8.20 -22.47
CA ARG A 173 13.55 9.00 -21.30
C ARG A 173 14.21 10.31 -21.74
N MET A 174 13.89 11.39 -21.04
CA MET A 174 14.58 12.66 -21.22
C MET A 174 16.03 12.57 -20.72
N PRO A 175 17.01 13.16 -21.41
CA PRO A 175 18.39 13.20 -20.92
C PRO A 175 18.44 13.99 -19.61
N MET A 176 19.12 13.45 -18.61
CA MET A 176 19.39 14.12 -17.33
C MET A 176 20.89 14.41 -17.26
N HIS A 177 21.25 15.68 -17.04
CA HIS A 177 22.64 16.09 -16.81
C HIS A 177 22.78 16.48 -15.34
N ASP A 178 23.61 15.73 -14.61
CA ASP A 178 23.91 16.01 -13.21
C ASP A 178 25.05 17.03 -13.13
N VAL A 179 24.69 18.32 -13.09
CA VAL A 179 25.65 19.43 -13.05
C VAL A 179 26.44 19.49 -11.75
N TRP A 180 25.96 18.84 -10.69
CA TRP A 180 26.58 18.87 -9.36
C TRP A 180 27.48 17.66 -9.10
N LEU A 181 27.46 16.64 -9.98
CA LEU A 181 28.22 15.40 -9.80
C LEU A 181 29.71 15.61 -9.52
N ALA A 182 30.34 16.57 -10.19
CA ALA A 182 31.76 16.86 -10.01
C ALA A 182 32.05 17.56 -8.67
N GLU A 183 31.12 18.38 -8.18
CA GLU A 183 31.24 19.08 -6.90
C GLU A 183 31.00 18.12 -5.72
N ASP A 184 30.02 17.22 -5.84
CA ASP A 184 29.69 16.24 -4.79
C ASP A 184 30.75 15.13 -4.63
N GLN A 185 31.63 14.93 -5.63
CA GLN A 185 32.72 13.94 -5.60
C GLN A 185 34.08 14.50 -5.16
N ALA A 186 34.20 15.82 -4.98
CA ALA A 186 35.44 16.51 -4.61
C ALA A 186 35.65 16.56 -3.09
#